data_AF-A0A2H0BIT1-F1
#
_entry.id   AF-A0A2H0BIT1-F1
#
_cell.length_a   1.000
_cell.length_b   1.000
_cell.length_c   1.000
_cell.angle_alpha   90.00
_cell.angle_beta   90.00
_cell.angle_gamma   90.00
#
_symmetry.space_group_name_H-M   'P 1'
#
loop_
_entity.id
_entity.type
_entity.pdbx_description
1 polymer ?
#
loop_
_entity_poly.entity_id
_entity_poly.type
_entity_poly.pdbx_seq_one_letter_code
_entity_poly.pdbx_strand_id
1 'polypeptide(L)'
;MKRVFFIHISFLVSFFILLSLVNSWLALSYWPLWLGAIIGSVLPEMDSLVYVFFVNPQELTSQRVIYFFKKGNILSAIKLLNETSAERDLLVFHSLSFILVSFVLLFWLATSSGSIFGKGIVFAMLTHLLTGDLVKKKYSVWYSLIGFGMLLVLGIMA
;
A
#
# COMPACT_ATOMS: atom_id res chain seq x y z
N MET A 1 -16.60 -1.28 -3.25
CA MET A 1 -15.21 -1.77 -3.44
C MET A 1 -14.55 -1.23 -4.72
N LYS A 2 -15.09 -1.47 -5.92
CA LYS A 2 -14.49 -1.04 -7.20
C LYS A 2 -14.10 0.45 -7.27
N ARG A 3 -14.93 1.35 -6.73
CA ARG A 3 -14.68 2.81 -6.75
C ARG A 3 -13.47 3.23 -5.89
N VAL A 4 -13.33 2.68 -4.68
CA VAL A 4 -12.22 3.01 -3.77
C VAL A 4 -10.90 2.48 -4.31
N PHE A 5 -10.91 1.24 -4.81
CA PHE A 5 -9.76 0.62 -5.48
C PHE A 5 -9.34 1.42 -6.72
N PHE A 6 -10.30 1.84 -7.55
CA PHE A 6 -10.03 2.67 -8.73
C PHE A 6 -9.41 4.02 -8.35
N ILE A 7 -9.90 4.67 -7.28
CA ILE A 7 -9.31 5.93 -6.79
C ILE A 7 -7.86 5.71 -6.34
N HIS A 8 -7.58 4.64 -5.59
CA HIS A 8 -6.21 4.36 -5.11
C HIS A 8 -5.26 4.07 -6.27
N ILE A 9 -5.66 3.25 -7.24
CA ILE A 9 -4.84 2.96 -8.41
C ILE A 9 -4.65 4.20 -9.28
N SER A 10 -5.73 4.94 -9.55
CA SER A 10 -5.63 6.18 -10.31
C SER A 10 -4.68 7.16 -9.63
N PHE A 11 -4.74 7.27 -8.30
CA PHE A 11 -3.87 8.14 -7.53
C PHE A 11 -2.41 7.70 -7.59
N LEU A 12 -2.14 6.39 -7.42
CA LEU A 12 -0.80 5.83 -7.53
C LEU A 12 -0.22 6.06 -8.94
N VAL A 13 -0.98 5.76 -9.99
CA VAL A 13 -0.53 5.96 -11.38
C VAL A 13 -0.27 7.43 -11.65
N SER A 14 -1.17 8.34 -11.27
CA SER A 14 -0.97 9.78 -11.44
C SER A 14 0.26 10.29 -10.68
N PHE A 15 0.48 9.81 -9.45
CA PHE A 15 1.66 10.17 -8.66
C PHE A 15 2.97 9.71 -9.34
N PHE A 16 3.03 8.47 -9.81
CA PHE A 16 4.23 7.95 -10.47
C PHE A 16 4.52 8.60 -11.82
N ILE A 17 3.49 8.99 -12.58
CA ILE A 17 3.65 9.79 -13.79
C ILE A 17 4.27 11.15 -13.44
N LEU A 18 3.71 11.86 -12.45
CA LEU A 18 4.22 13.17 -12.03
C LEU A 18 5.65 13.08 -11.49
N LEU A 19 5.93 12.07 -10.67
CA LEU A 19 7.27 11.80 -10.17
C LEU A 19 8.27 11.55 -11.31
N SER A 20 7.85 10.77 -12.32
CA SER A 20 8.70 10.48 -13.49
C SER A 20 8.94 11.72 -14.34
N LEU A 21 7.94 12.61 -14.47
CA LEU A 21 8.06 13.88 -15.19
C LEU A 21 8.99 14.86 -14.48
N VAL A 22 8.79 15.07 -13.17
CA VAL A 22 9.54 16.04 -12.37
C VAL A 22 11.02 15.68 -12.30
N ASN A 23 11.33 14.39 -12.14
CA ASN A 23 12.72 13.92 -12.08
C ASN A 23 13.31 13.54 -13.45
N SER A 24 12.59 13.77 -14.54
CA SER A 24 12.99 13.35 -15.90
C SER A 24 13.30 11.84 -16.02
N TRP A 25 12.64 11.00 -15.21
CA TRP A 25 12.76 9.54 -15.20
C TRP A 25 11.87 8.87 -16.27
N LEU A 26 11.87 9.42 -17.48
CA LEU A 26 11.04 8.93 -18.59
C LEU A 26 11.75 7.88 -19.47
N ALA A 27 13.05 7.70 -19.29
CA ALA A 27 13.81 6.69 -20.02
C ALA A 27 13.36 5.28 -19.62
N LEU A 28 13.45 4.33 -20.57
CA LEU A 28 13.08 2.93 -20.32
C LEU A 28 13.89 2.29 -19.18
N SER A 29 15.08 2.82 -18.88
CA SER A 29 15.91 2.40 -17.74
C SER A 29 15.22 2.56 -16.38
N TYR A 30 14.18 3.39 -16.27
CA TYR A 30 13.40 3.60 -15.05
C TYR A 30 12.21 2.65 -14.90
N TRP A 31 12.05 1.65 -15.77
CA TRP A 31 11.05 0.60 -15.61
C TRP A 31 11.06 -0.10 -14.22
N PRO A 32 12.21 -0.25 -13.50
CA PRO A 32 12.20 -0.84 -12.17
C PRO A 32 11.45 0.01 -11.14
N LEU A 33 11.32 1.33 -11.36
CA LEU A 33 10.50 2.21 -10.52
C LEU A 33 9.05 1.72 -10.50
N TRP A 34 8.52 1.42 -11.68
CA TRP A 34 7.15 0.94 -11.89
C TRP A 34 6.94 -0.47 -11.35
N LEU A 35 7.92 -1.36 -11.53
CA LEU A 35 7.87 -2.69 -10.91
C LEU A 35 7.85 -2.59 -9.39
N GLY A 36 8.71 -1.72 -8.82
CA GLY A 36 8.72 -1.42 -7.40
C GLY A 36 7.37 -0.87 -6.93
N ALA A 37 6.76 0.02 -7.71
CA ALA A 37 5.44 0.58 -7.40
C ALA A 37 4.34 -0.48 -7.30
N ILE A 38 4.31 -1.41 -8.25
CA ILE A 38 3.36 -2.53 -8.25
C ILE A 38 3.55 -3.38 -7.00
N ILE A 39 4.79 -3.77 -6.70
CA ILE A 39 5.09 -4.59 -5.51
C ILE A 39 4.74 -3.84 -4.23
N GLY A 40 5.15 -2.58 -4.10
CA GLY A 40 4.86 -1.73 -2.95
C GLY A 40 3.36 -1.48 -2.74
N SER A 41 2.55 -1.51 -3.79
CA SER A 41 1.10 -1.39 -3.69
C SER A 41 0.42 -2.64 -3.14
N VAL A 42 0.99 -3.82 -3.37
CA VAL A 42 0.45 -5.12 -2.92
C VAL A 42 0.85 -5.43 -1.48
N LEU A 43 2.03 -4.96 -1.03
CA LEU A 43 2.55 -5.25 0.32
C LEU A 43 1.55 -4.94 1.45
N PRO A 44 0.88 -3.77 1.50
CA PRO A 44 -0.10 -3.49 2.54
C PRO A 44 -1.34 -4.40 2.50
N GLU A 45 -1.71 -4.92 1.33
CA GLU A 45 -2.85 -5.85 1.21
C GLU A 45 -2.56 -7.21 1.88
N MET A 46 -1.26 -7.56 2.02
CA MET A 46 -0.82 -8.76 2.73
C MET A 46 -1.13 -8.72 4.23
N ASP A 47 -1.47 -7.56 4.80
CA ASP A 47 -1.89 -7.43 6.20
C ASP A 47 -3.07 -8.37 6.53
N SER A 48 -3.99 -8.54 5.58
CA SER A 48 -5.12 -9.45 5.73
C SER A 48 -4.68 -10.93 5.83
N LEU A 49 -3.61 -11.31 5.14
CA LEU A 49 -3.00 -12.63 5.26
C LEU A 49 -2.26 -12.77 6.59
N VAL A 50 -1.52 -11.73 7.00
CA VAL A 50 -0.85 -11.72 8.31
C VAL A 50 -1.86 -11.90 9.43
N TYR A 51 -3.01 -11.21 9.36
CA TYR A 51 -4.08 -11.35 10.32
C TYR A 51 -4.58 -12.80 10.43
N VAL A 52 -4.90 -13.41 9.28
CA VAL A 52 -5.44 -14.78 9.22
C VAL A 52 -4.44 -15.83 9.70
N PHE A 53 -3.16 -15.70 9.33
CA PHE A 53 -2.17 -16.74 9.64
C PHE A 53 -1.50 -16.56 11.01
N PHE A 54 -1.37 -15.32 11.51
CA PHE A 54 -0.55 -15.03 12.69
C PHE A 54 -1.29 -14.31 13.82
N VAL A 55 -2.20 -13.36 13.52
CA VAL A 55 -2.84 -12.54 14.55
C VAL A 55 -4.01 -13.29 15.20
N ASN A 56 -4.97 -13.76 14.40
CA ASN A 56 -6.17 -14.45 14.88
C ASN A 56 -6.49 -15.68 14.02
N PRO A 57 -5.64 -16.72 14.05
CA PRO A 57 -5.86 -17.96 13.28
C PRO A 57 -7.06 -18.78 13.78
N GLN A 58 -7.54 -18.52 15.00
CA GLN A 58 -8.65 -19.25 15.60
C GLN A 58 -10.02 -18.74 15.16
N GLU A 59 -10.10 -17.55 14.57
CA GLU A 59 -11.35 -17.00 14.08
C GLU A 59 -11.92 -17.90 12.97
N LEU A 60 -13.24 -18.08 12.95
CA LEU A 60 -13.90 -19.03 12.05
C LEU A 60 -13.68 -18.66 10.57
N THR A 61 -13.61 -17.37 10.27
CA THR A 61 -13.23 -16.79 8.96
C THR A 61 -11.79 -17.14 8.60
N SER A 62 -10.83 -16.91 9.51
CA SER A 62 -9.42 -17.26 9.36
C SER A 62 -9.24 -18.75 9.09
N GLN A 63 -9.92 -19.62 9.85
CA GLN A 63 -9.87 -21.07 9.64
C GLN A 63 -10.36 -21.48 8.26
N ARG A 64 -11.45 -20.86 7.76
CA ARG A 64 -11.96 -21.12 6.40
C ARG A 64 -10.98 -20.64 5.32
N VAL A 65 -10.35 -19.48 5.49
CA VAL A 65 -9.31 -18.98 4.58
C VAL A 65 -8.10 -19.93 4.55
N ILE A 66 -7.62 -20.36 5.73
CA ILE A 66 -6.53 -21.33 5.88
C ILE A 66 -6.89 -22.66 5.20
N TYR A 67 -8.12 -23.13 5.36
CA TYR A 67 -8.60 -24.35 4.71
C TYR A 67 -8.54 -24.24 3.18
N PHE A 68 -9.03 -23.14 2.60
CA PHE A 68 -8.95 -22.93 1.15
C PHE A 68 -7.51 -22.82 0.65
N PHE A 69 -6.62 -22.16 1.40
CA PHE A 69 -5.19 -22.12 1.11
C PHE A 69 -4.56 -23.52 1.09
N LYS A 70 -4.82 -24.34 2.12
CA LYS A 70 -4.31 -25.71 2.20
C LYS A 70 -4.82 -26.61 1.07
N LYS A 71 -6.00 -26.33 0.54
CA LYS A 71 -6.60 -27.03 -0.61
C LYS A 71 -6.11 -26.50 -1.96
N GLY A 72 -5.23 -25.50 -2.00
CA GLY A 72 -4.74 -24.87 -3.23
C GLY A 72 -5.77 -23.95 -3.90
N ASN A 73 -6.91 -23.68 -3.26
CA ASN A 73 -7.97 -22.83 -3.81
C ASN A 73 -7.76 -21.37 -3.40
N ILE A 74 -6.69 -20.77 -3.94
CA ILE A 74 -6.23 -19.42 -3.60
C ILE A 74 -7.29 -18.37 -3.99
N LEU A 75 -7.96 -18.55 -5.13
CA LEU A 75 -9.02 -17.63 -5.58
C LEU A 75 -10.17 -17.55 -4.58
N SER A 76 -10.60 -18.68 -4.03
CA SER A 76 -11.67 -18.70 -3.02
C SER A 76 -11.20 -18.12 -1.69
N ALA A 77 -9.94 -18.36 -1.31
CA ALA A 77 -9.35 -17.74 -0.12
C ALA A 77 -9.31 -16.21 -0.23
N ILE A 78 -8.86 -15.67 -1.37
CA ILE A 78 -8.82 -14.22 -1.63
C ILE A 78 -10.25 -13.63 -1.67
N LYS A 79 -11.18 -14.33 -2.31
CA LYS A 79 -12.59 -13.89 -2.35
C LYS A 79 -13.17 -13.80 -0.93
N LEU A 80 -12.97 -14.84 -0.12
CA LEU A 80 -13.45 -14.88 1.26
C LEU A 80 -12.79 -13.79 2.11
N LEU A 81 -11.48 -13.57 1.95
CA LEU A 81 -10.76 -12.46 2.60
C LEU A 81 -11.39 -11.12 2.26
N ASN A 82 -11.69 -10.85 0.99
CA ASN A 82 -12.29 -9.59 0.59
C ASN A 82 -13.72 -9.39 1.12
N GLU A 83 -14.53 -10.45 1.11
CA GLU A 83 -15.92 -10.41 1.60
C GLU A 83 -16.00 -10.18 3.11
N THR A 84 -15.06 -10.75 3.87
CA THR A 84 -14.97 -10.62 5.34
C THR A 84 -14.08 -9.46 5.80
N SER A 85 -13.73 -8.55 4.89
CA SER A 85 -12.80 -7.45 5.21
C SER A 85 -13.31 -6.46 6.26
N ALA A 86 -14.62 -6.36 6.43
CA ALA A 86 -15.25 -5.52 7.45
C ALA A 86 -15.30 -6.17 8.85
N GLU A 87 -15.02 -7.47 8.96
CA GLU A 87 -15.07 -8.22 10.22
C GLU A 87 -13.72 -8.18 10.98
N ARG A 88 -12.67 -7.61 10.36
CA ARG A 88 -11.31 -7.56 10.90
C ARG A 88 -10.99 -6.16 11.43
N ASP A 89 -10.95 -6.04 12.74
CA ASP A 89 -10.72 -4.77 13.44
C ASP A 89 -9.24 -4.50 13.78
N LEU A 90 -8.37 -5.52 13.71
CA LEU A 90 -6.97 -5.46 14.16
C LEU A 90 -5.97 -5.65 13.01
N LEU A 91 -6.06 -4.78 12.00
CA LEU A 91 -5.14 -4.75 10.87
C LEU A 91 -3.86 -3.98 11.27
N VAL A 92 -2.69 -4.62 11.18
CA VAL A 92 -1.40 -4.08 11.69
C VAL A 92 -1.00 -2.84 10.89
N PHE A 93 -1.15 -2.89 9.57
CA PHE A 93 -0.77 -1.79 8.66
C PHE A 93 -1.68 -0.57 8.78
N HIS A 94 -2.86 -0.72 9.42
CA HIS A 94 -3.84 0.35 9.65
C HIS A 94 -3.79 0.88 11.10
N SER A 95 -2.82 0.44 11.89
CA SER A 95 -2.63 0.96 13.25
C SER A 95 -1.84 2.27 13.23
N LEU A 96 -2.26 3.26 14.02
CA LEU A 96 -1.63 4.59 14.05
C LEU A 96 -0.13 4.50 14.40
N SER A 97 0.22 3.63 15.36
CA SER A 97 1.62 3.39 15.74
C SER A 97 2.45 2.85 14.58
N PHE A 98 1.91 1.89 13.82
CA PHE A 98 2.61 1.35 12.66
C PHE A 98 2.75 2.38 11.55
N ILE A 99 1.70 3.18 11.29
CA ILE A 99 1.75 4.25 10.30
C ILE A 99 2.86 5.27 10.64
N LEU A 100 2.93 5.73 11.90
CA LEU A 100 3.94 6.71 12.31
C LEU A 100 5.37 6.15 12.20
N VAL A 101 5.60 4.95 12.72
CA VAL A 101 6.94 4.32 12.65
C VAL A 101 7.32 4.03 11.20
N SER A 102 6.40 3.48 10.41
CA SER A 102 6.64 3.16 9.00
C SER A 102 6.88 4.41 8.18
N PHE A 103 6.17 5.51 8.46
CA PHE A 103 6.38 6.77 7.76
C PHE A 103 7.81 7.29 7.95
N VAL A 104 8.33 7.27 9.18
CA VAL A 104 9.73 7.68 9.47
C VAL A 104 10.73 6.77 8.76
N LEU A 105 10.54 5.45 8.83
CA LEU A 105 11.43 4.48 8.19
C LEU A 105 11.41 4.58 6.66
N LEU A 106 10.23 4.71 6.07
CA LEU A 106 10.05 4.85 4.63
C LEU A 106 10.58 6.20 4.14
N PHE A 107 10.41 7.28 4.90
CA PHE A 107 11.02 8.57 4.61
C PHE A 107 12.55 8.46 4.55
N TRP A 108 13.15 7.82 5.55
CA TRP A 108 14.59 7.59 5.57
C TRP A 108 15.04 6.74 4.38
N LEU A 109 14.37 5.63 4.09
CA LEU A 109 14.69 4.78 2.95
C LEU A 109 14.51 5.49 1.60
N ALA A 110 13.50 6.36 1.46
CA ALA A 110 13.27 7.14 0.24
C ALA A 110 14.45 8.07 -0.06
N THR A 111 15.00 8.70 0.98
CA THR A 111 16.06 9.70 0.87
C THR A 111 17.47 9.10 0.91
N SER A 112 17.65 7.92 1.49
CA SER A 112 18.96 7.28 1.63
C SER A 112 19.25 6.20 0.57
N SER A 113 18.24 5.71 -0.15
CA SER A 113 18.40 4.63 -1.12
C SER A 113 18.85 5.15 -2.48
N GLY A 114 19.95 4.60 -3.01
CA GLY A 114 20.35 4.81 -4.41
C GLY A 114 19.58 3.95 -5.43
N SER A 115 18.75 3.01 -4.97
CA SER A 115 18.03 2.08 -5.86
C SER A 115 16.69 2.64 -6.33
N ILE A 116 16.55 2.85 -7.63
CA ILE A 116 15.30 3.27 -8.29
C ILE A 116 14.15 2.29 -8.00
N PHE A 117 14.43 0.99 -8.00
CA PHE A 117 13.45 -0.04 -7.67
C PHE A 117 12.98 0.08 -6.22
N GLY A 118 13.92 0.24 -5.28
CA GLY A 118 13.61 0.43 -3.86
C GLY A 118 12.79 1.70 -3.61
N LYS A 119 13.14 2.80 -4.28
CA LYS A 119 12.36 4.04 -4.26
C LYS A 119 10.92 3.80 -4.74
N GLY A 120 10.73 3.03 -5.79
CA GLY A 120 9.39 2.66 -6.28
C GLY A 120 8.54 1.92 -5.23
N ILE A 121 9.12 0.95 -4.52
CA ILE A 121 8.44 0.25 -3.42
C ILE A 121 8.05 1.24 -2.33
N VAL A 122 9.02 2.04 -1.87
CA VAL A 122 8.85 2.98 -0.75
C VAL A 122 7.78 4.02 -1.07
N PHE A 123 7.81 4.60 -2.27
CA PHE A 123 6.82 5.59 -2.70
C PHE A 123 5.42 4.99 -2.80
N ALA A 124 5.27 3.77 -3.31
CA ALA A 124 3.95 3.11 -3.35
C ALA A 124 3.43 2.80 -1.95
N MET A 125 4.29 2.34 -1.03
CA MET A 125 3.91 2.10 0.37
C MET A 125 3.49 3.39 1.07
N LEU A 126 4.26 4.48 0.91
CA LEU A 126 3.90 5.78 1.49
C LEU A 126 2.56 6.30 0.92
N THR A 127 2.36 6.13 -0.39
CA THR A 127 1.09 6.50 -1.04
C THR A 127 -0.07 5.73 -0.44
N HIS A 128 0.10 4.42 -0.21
CA HIS A 128 -0.92 3.59 0.43
C HIS A 128 -1.21 4.03 1.87
N LEU A 129 -0.17 4.27 2.69
CA LEU A 129 -0.36 4.71 4.08
C LEU A 129 -1.08 6.07 4.17
N LEU A 130 -0.77 7.00 3.25
CA LEU A 130 -1.38 8.33 3.23
C LEU A 130 -2.81 8.34 2.68
N THR A 131 -3.19 7.36 1.86
CA THR A 131 -4.53 7.30 1.25
C THR A 131 -5.48 6.32 1.97
N GLY A 132 -4.95 5.23 2.52
CA GLY A 132 -5.71 4.07 2.98
C GLY A 132 -6.66 4.34 4.15
N ASP A 133 -6.22 5.11 5.16
CA ASP A 133 -7.03 5.37 6.36
C ASP A 133 -7.74 6.72 6.37
N LEU A 134 -7.14 7.75 5.78
CA LEU A 134 -7.70 9.10 5.78
C LEU A 134 -8.98 9.19 4.94
N VAL A 135 -9.02 8.49 3.80
CA VAL A 135 -10.22 8.43 2.94
C VAL A 135 -11.34 7.60 3.60
N LYS A 136 -11.00 6.53 4.32
CA LYS A 136 -11.98 5.68 5.04
C LYS A 136 -12.62 6.40 6.22
N LYS A 137 -11.85 7.16 7.02
CA LYS A 137 -12.35 7.86 8.21
C LYS A 137 -13.07 9.19 7.93
N LYS A 138 -13.45 9.47 6.68
CA LYS A 138 -14.15 10.71 6.28
C LYS A 138 -13.30 11.98 6.52
N TYR A 139 -11.98 11.87 6.45
CA TYR A 139 -11.13 13.06 6.40
C TYR A 139 -11.17 13.69 5.01
N SER A 140 -11.09 15.02 4.99
CA SER A 140 -11.22 15.84 3.79
C SER A 140 -10.14 15.52 2.75
N VAL A 141 -10.49 15.66 1.46
CA VAL A 141 -9.58 15.60 0.29
C VAL A 141 -8.29 16.43 0.49
N TRP A 142 -8.36 17.48 1.32
CA TRP A 142 -7.21 18.29 1.72
C TRP A 142 -6.07 17.47 2.37
N TYR A 143 -6.38 16.44 3.16
CA TYR A 143 -5.34 15.62 3.79
C TYR A 143 -4.60 14.74 2.77
N SER A 144 -5.31 14.19 1.79
CA SER A 144 -4.68 13.49 0.67
C SER A 144 -3.81 14.41 -0.18
N LEU A 145 -4.21 15.68 -0.35
CA LEU A 145 -3.43 16.68 -1.09
C LEU A 145 -2.17 17.12 -0.32
N ILE A 146 -2.23 17.27 1.00
CA ILE A 146 -1.05 17.59 1.83
C ILE A 146 -0.06 16.42 1.81
N GLY A 147 -0.55 15.19 1.98
CA GLY A 147 0.28 13.98 1.83
C GLY A 147 0.92 13.89 0.45
N PHE A 148 0.18 14.23 -0.59
CA PHE A 148 0.70 14.30 -1.96
C PHE A 148 1.80 15.34 -2.13
N GLY A 149 1.62 16.54 -1.59
CA GLY A 149 2.63 17.59 -1.60
C GLY A 149 3.93 17.14 -0.90
N MET A 150 3.82 16.50 0.27
CA MET A 150 4.97 15.93 0.97
C MET A 150 5.68 14.85 0.16
N LEU A 151 4.92 13.97 -0.50
CA LEU A 151 5.50 12.94 -1.36
C LEU A 151 6.20 13.50 -2.59
N LEU A 152 5.66 14.57 -3.19
CA LEU A 152 6.31 15.26 -4.30
C LEU A 152 7.62 15.91 -3.86
N VAL A 153 7.63 16.58 -2.71
CA VAL A 153 8.86 17.16 -2.14
C VAL A 153 9.89 16.07 -1.89
N LEU A 154 9.48 14.94 -1.31
CA LEU A 154 10.35 13.78 -1.11
C LEU A 154 10.89 13.20 -2.43
N GLY A 155 10.01 13.12 -3.43
CA GLY A 155 10.36 12.68 -4.76
C GLY A 155 11.37 13.58 -5.46
N ILE A 156 11.31 14.90 -5.22
CA ILE A 156 12.26 15.89 -5.76
C ILE A 156 13.61 15.83 -5.04
N MET A 157 13.61 15.56 -3.73
CA MET A 157 14.83 15.50 -2.92
C MET A 157 15.62 14.20 -3.09
N ALA A 158 14.99 13.14 -3.62
CA ALA A 158 15.54 11.79 -3.69
C ALA A 158 16.15 11.43 -5.04
#